data_AF-A0A1E7HLI8-F1
#
_entry.id   AF-A0A1E7HLI8-F1
#
_cell.length_a   1.000
_cell.length_b   1.000
_cell.length_c   1.000
_cell.angle_alpha   90.00
_cell.angle_beta   90.00
_cell.angle_gamma   90.00
#
_symmetry.space_group_name_H-M   'P 1'
#
loop_
_entity.id
_entity.type
_entity.pdbx_description
1 polymer ?
#
loop_
_entity_poly.entity_id
_entity_poly.type
_entity_poly.pdbx_seq_one_letter_code
_entity_poly.pdbx_strand_id
1 'polypeptide(L)'
;MPELDKVLFTLNEGEISDIVETEYGYHIVRVDKIIPPSFKPFKEVKEHIKKTLTARRHNEAYNEMVSKLEKDADIQIFEDRLHKASD
;
A
#
# COMPACT_ATOMS: atom_id res chain seq x y z
N MET A 1 15.57 1.31 -6.62
CA MET A 1 16.83 0.55 -6.69
C MET A 1 16.87 -0.43 -5.53
N PRO A 2 16.18 -1.57 -5.63
CA PRO A 2 16.12 -2.58 -4.56
C PRO A 2 17.50 -3.04 -4.09
N GLU A 3 18.48 -3.08 -4.99
CA GLU A 3 19.89 -3.32 -4.69
C GLU A 3 20.51 -2.29 -3.73
N LEU A 4 20.17 -1.00 -3.88
CA LEU A 4 20.65 0.06 -2.99
C LEU A 4 19.99 -0.02 -1.62
N ASP A 5 18.68 -0.28 -1.56
CA ASP A 5 17.94 -0.41 -0.30
C ASP A 5 18.54 -1.51 0.59
N LYS A 6 18.88 -2.67 0.00
CA LYS A 6 19.51 -3.78 0.73
C LYS A 6 20.81 -3.37 1.41
N VAL A 7 21.65 -2.59 0.73
CA VAL A 7 22.92 -2.13 1.29
C VAL A 7 22.68 -1.07 2.37
N LEU A 8 21.82 -0.08 2.10
CA LEU A 8 21.52 1.01 3.03
C LEU A 8 21.05 0.51 4.41
N PHE A 9 20.23 -0.54 4.46
CA PHE A 9 19.73 -1.10 5.73
C PHE A 9 20.73 -2.02 6.46
N THR A 10 21.89 -2.32 5.87
CA THR A 10 22.96 -3.11 6.50
C THR A 10 24.07 -2.25 7.11
N LEU A 11 24.18 -0.99 6.68
CA LEU A 11 25.23 -0.07 7.11
C LEU A 11 24.91 0.54 8.47
N ASN A 12 25.95 0.76 9.26
CA ASN A 12 25.87 1.53 10.50
C ASN A 12 25.90 3.04 10.22
N GLU A 13 25.48 3.84 11.20
CA GLU A 13 25.59 5.30 11.13
C GLU A 13 27.07 5.72 10.98
N GLY A 14 27.34 6.59 10.01
CA GLY A 14 28.67 7.04 9.60
C GLY A 14 29.39 6.11 8.62
N GLU A 15 28.89 4.90 8.38
CA GLU A 15 29.55 3.89 7.54
C GLU A 15 29.37 4.20 6.05
N ILE A 16 30.45 4.01 5.29
CA ILE A 16 30.49 4.15 3.83
C ILE A 16 30.40 2.75 3.21
N SER A 17 29.56 2.60 2.20
CA SER A 17 29.41 1.34 1.45
C SER A 17 30.61 1.05 0.55
N ASP A 18 30.75 -0.22 0.17
CA ASP A 18 31.44 -0.58 -1.06
C ASP A 18 30.69 -0.04 -2.30
N ILE A 19 31.26 -0.23 -3.49
CA ILE A 19 30.62 0.16 -4.75
C ILE A 19 29.39 -0.72 -4.98
N VAL A 20 28.22 -0.08 -5.10
CA VAL A 20 26.93 -0.73 -5.41
C VAL A 20 26.62 -0.53 -6.88
N GLU A 21 26.56 -1.62 -7.64
CA GLU A 21 26.12 -1.62 -9.03
C GLU A 21 24.59 -1.71 -9.11
N THR A 22 24.00 -0.85 -9.93
CA THR A 22 22.55 -0.77 -10.16
C THR A 22 22.26 -0.59 -11.66
N GLU A 23 20.99 -0.65 -12.05
CA GLU A 23 20.58 -0.40 -13.44
C GLU A 23 20.95 1.02 -13.95
N TYR A 24 21.26 1.96 -13.05
CA TYR A 24 21.66 3.33 -13.36
C TYR A 24 23.18 3.56 -13.26
N GLY A 25 23.98 2.53 -12.99
CA GLY A 25 25.43 2.60 -12.84
C GLY A 25 25.91 2.31 -11.42
N TYR A 26 27.02 2.93 -11.02
CA TYR A 26 27.72 2.65 -9.76
C TYR A 26 27.48 3.73 -8.71
N HIS A 27 27.21 3.32 -7.47
CA HIS A 27 26.91 4.19 -6.34
C HIS A 27 27.83 3.87 -5.15
N ILE A 28 28.27 4.91 -4.44
CA ILE A 28 28.89 4.80 -3.10
C ILE A 28 28.04 5.65 -2.18
N VAL A 29 27.58 5.07 -1.06
CA VAL A 29 26.67 5.74 -0.12
C VAL A 29 27.25 5.76 1.28
N ARG A 30 26.85 6.75 2.07
CA ARG A 30 27.15 6.85 3.50
C ARG A 30 25.84 7.02 4.27
N VAL A 31 25.67 6.30 5.36
CA VAL A 31 24.52 6.52 6.25
C VAL A 31 24.86 7.68 7.18
N ASP A 32 24.26 8.84 6.97
CA ASP A 32 24.51 9.99 7.85
C ASP A 32 23.81 9.86 9.21
N LYS A 33 22.63 9.22 9.25
CA LYS A 33 21.84 9.03 10.47
C LYS A 33 20.87 7.86 10.38
N ILE A 34 20.77 7.07 11.45
CA ILE A 34 19.72 6.06 11.61
C ILE A 34 18.62 6.61 12.52
N ILE A 35 17.41 6.74 11.99
CA ILE A 35 16.25 7.19 12.78
C ILE A 35 15.58 5.96 13.40
N PRO A 36 15.55 5.82 14.74
CA PRO A 36 14.93 4.66 15.37
C PRO A 36 13.42 4.63 15.12
N PRO A 37 12.81 3.44 15.10
CA PRO A 37 11.36 3.32 14.99
C PRO A 37 10.70 4.04 16.16
N SER A 38 9.82 4.98 15.85
CA SER A 38 9.01 5.68 16.84
C SER A 38 7.54 5.40 16.57
N PHE A 39 6.81 5.12 17.65
CA PHE A 39 5.36 4.99 17.57
C PHE A 39 4.72 6.33 17.85
N LYS A 40 3.82 6.76 16.97
CA LYS A 40 2.94 7.88 17.28
C LYS A 40 2.01 7.46 18.42
N PRO A 41 1.83 8.27 19.48
CA PRO A 41 0.90 7.99 20.55
C PRO A 41 -0.50 7.65 20.00
N PHE A 42 -1.18 6.68 20.59
CA PHE A 42 -2.52 6.27 20.13
C PHE A 42 -3.48 7.46 19.98
N LYS A 43 -3.38 8.46 20.87
CA LYS A 43 -4.19 9.69 20.83
C LYS A 43 -4.04 10.46 19.50
N GLU A 44 -2.85 10.48 18.91
CA GLU A 44 -2.57 11.20 17.65
C GLU A 44 -3.08 10.43 16.42
N VAL A 45 -3.06 9.10 16.48
CA VAL A 45 -3.45 8.24 15.34
C VAL A 45 -4.88 7.71 15.42
N LYS A 46 -5.56 7.88 16.57
CA LYS A 46 -6.90 7.35 16.83
C LYS A 46 -7.90 7.71 15.74
N GLU A 47 -7.98 8.98 15.35
CA GLU A 47 -8.96 9.43 14.36
C GLU A 47 -8.64 8.88 12.96
N HIS A 48 -7.36 8.80 12.61
CA HIS A 48 -6.95 8.17 11.35
C HIS A 48 -7.32 6.68 11.33
N ILE A 49 -6.98 5.94 12.37
CA ILE A 49 -7.33 4.52 12.51
C ILE A 49 -8.84 4.32 12.45
N LYS A 50 -9.61 5.12 13.20
CA LYS A 50 -11.07 5.06 13.21
C LYS A 50 -11.66 5.29 11.83
N LYS A 51 -11.18 6.31 11.09
CA LYS A 51 -11.64 6.61 9.73
C LYS A 51 -11.37 5.42 8.80
N THR A 52 -10.15 4.89 8.82
CA THR A 52 -9.75 3.75 7.98
C THR A 52 -10.58 2.51 8.28
N LEU A 53 -10.74 2.16 9.57
CA LEU A 53 -11.51 0.98 9.97
C LEU A 53 -13.01 1.13 9.68
N THR A 54 -13.56 2.33 9.86
CA THR A 54 -14.97 2.61 9.53
C THR A 54 -15.22 2.48 8.04
N ALA A 55 -14.36 3.08 7.19
CA ALA A 55 -14.49 2.98 5.74
C ALA A 55 -14.38 1.53 5.25
N ARG A 56 -13.43 0.77 5.81
CA ARG A 56 -13.27 -0.66 5.51
C ARG A 56 -14.53 -1.46 5.85
N ARG A 57 -15.03 -1.32 7.09
CA ARG A 57 -16.24 -2.03 7.53
C ARG A 57 -17.48 -1.64 6.72
N HIS A 58 -17.60 -0.36 6.35
CA HIS A 58 -18.68 0.11 5.50
C HIS A 58 -18.66 -0.57 4.13
N ASN A 59 -17.49 -0.63 3.48
CA ASN A 59 -17.35 -1.29 2.18
C ASN A 59 -17.61 -2.80 2.27
N GLU A 60 -17.12 -3.47 3.32
CA GLU A 60 -17.39 -4.88 3.57
C GLU A 60 -18.90 -5.14 3.72
N ALA A 61 -19.58 -4.36 4.57
CA ALA A 61 -21.03 -4.49 4.79
C ALA A 61 -21.85 -4.16 3.52
N TYR A 62 -21.45 -3.14 2.77
CA TYR A 62 -22.10 -2.75 1.52
C TYR A 62 -21.99 -3.87 0.48
N ASN A 63 -20.79 -4.42 0.27
CA ASN A 63 -20.57 -5.50 -0.68
C ASN A 63 -21.33 -6.77 -0.27
N GLU A 64 -21.39 -7.08 1.03
CA GLU A 64 -22.18 -8.21 1.53
C GLU A 64 -23.69 -8.01 1.27
N MET A 65 -24.19 -6.80 1.51
CA MET A 65 -25.59 -6.44 1.24
C MET A 65 -25.91 -6.56 -0.25
N VAL A 66 -25.07 -5.99 -1.12
CA VAL A 66 -25.25 -6.07 -2.58
C VAL A 66 -25.24 -7.53 -3.03
N SER A 67 -24.28 -8.33 -2.57
CA SER A 67 -24.21 -9.76 -2.92
C SER A 67 -25.44 -10.55 -2.47
N LYS A 68 -26.03 -10.21 -1.32
CA LYS A 68 -27.30 -10.81 -0.87
C LYS A 68 -28.46 -10.41 -1.78
N LEU A 69 -28.60 -9.12 -2.07
CA LEU A 69 -29.65 -8.62 -2.96
C LEU A 69 -29.55 -9.20 -4.37
N GLU A 70 -28.34 -9.36 -4.90
CA GLU A 70 -28.11 -9.98 -6.20
C GLU A 70 -28.53 -11.46 -6.22
N LYS A 71 -28.30 -12.19 -5.14
CA LYS A 71 -28.71 -13.61 -5.02
C LYS A 71 -30.21 -13.78 -4.90
N ASP A 72 -30.87 -12.86 -4.18
CA ASP A 72 -32.31 -12.93 -3.93
C ASP A 72 -33.14 -12.35 -5.09
N ALA A 73 -32.52 -11.59 -6.00
CA ALA A 73 -33.17 -11.01 -7.15
C ALA A 73 -33.13 -11.94 -8.38
N ASP A 74 -34.21 -11.95 -9.16
CA ASP A 74 -34.21 -12.53 -10.51
C ASP A 74 -33.58 -11.52 -11.49
N ILE A 75 -32.28 -11.70 -11.77
CA ILE A 75 -31.49 -10.81 -12.63
C ILE A 75 -31.32 -11.45 -14.01
N GLN A 76 -31.91 -10.81 -15.02
CA GLN A 76 -31.70 -11.15 -16.43
C GLN A 76 -30.70 -10.19 -17.07
N ILE A 77 -29.54 -10.69 -17.47
CA ILE A 77 -28.50 -9.92 -18.16
C ILE A 77 -28.65 -10.14 -19.67
N PHE A 78 -28.97 -9.08 -20.41
CA PHE A 78 -29.05 -9.10 -21.87
C PHE A 78 -27.73 -8.60 -22.49
N GLU A 79 -26.72 -9.48 -22.50
CA GLU A 79 -25.37 -9.22 -23.04
C GLU A 79 -25.40 -8.56 -24.44
N ASP A 80 -26.30 -9.00 -25.32
CA ASP A 80 -26.44 -8.49 -26.69
C ASP A 80 -26.85 -7.01 -26.80
N ARG A 81 -27.32 -6.41 -25.70
CA ARG A 81 -27.72 -4.99 -25.62
C ARG A 81 -26.72 -4.14 -24.83
N LEU A 82 -25.71 -4.76 -24.24
CA LEU A 82 -24.61 -4.06 -23.57
C LEU A 82 -23.65 -3.54 -24.64
N HIS A 83 -23.82 -2.28 -25.05
CA HIS A 83 -22.74 -1.58 -25.75
C HIS A 83 -21.55 -1.48 -24.81
N LYS A 84 -20.40 -2.01 -25.22
CA LYS A 84 -19.13 -1.74 -24.54
C LYS A 84 -18.93 -0.23 -24.50
N ALA A 85 -19.10 0.38 -23.33
CA ALA A 85 -18.54 1.70 -23.08
C ALA A 85 -17.02 1.51 -22.98
N SER A 86 -16.37 1.54 -24.14
CA SER A 86 -14.92 1.48 -24.28
C SER A 86 -14.50 2.58 -25.22
N ASP A 87 -14.20 3.74 -24.63
CA ASP A 87 -13.06 4.58 -24.96
C ASP A 87 -12.42 5.01 -23.62
#